data_AF-A0A819B5X6-F1
#
_entry.id   AF-A0A819B5X6-F1
#
_cell.length_a   1.000
_cell.length_b   1.000
_cell.length_c   1.000
_cell.angle_alpha   90.00
_cell.angle_beta   90.00
_cell.angle_gamma   90.00
#
_symmetry.space_group_name_H-M   'P 1'
#
loop_
_entity.id
_entity.type
_entity.pdbx_description
1 polymer ?
#
loop_
_entity_poly.entity_id
_entity_poly.type
_entity_poly.pdbx_seq_one_letter_code
_entity_poly.pdbx_strand_id
1 'polypeptide(L)'
;MSQTSLNDEDIRQYQICIDHAKLAKEVQENHLGIEVISSTAFIEDLNRQVDLMLLDVREKDVDDISIRMSLEKIKTILNAFPDLDSKKLDNICQVLLEKLDSLVVSFKKSISSNKFDEAASHITKLYRAIDVLQDHLDREEIKAKYVQLKEYFLHHVNDCLGKLKCVCMLENAKNTFDLQSHIFEEEINKLYENLLSNIMIYFEEIIKRINVELENENSFHV
;
A
#
# COMPACT_ATOMS: atom_id res chain seq x y z
N MET A 1 -32.86 57.68 -28.47
CA MET A 1 -32.17 56.39 -28.29
C MET A 1 -32.78 55.43 -29.30
N SER A 2 -32.04 55.08 -30.34
CA SER A 2 -32.53 54.20 -31.42
C SER A 2 -32.69 52.78 -30.88
N GLN A 3 -33.92 52.28 -30.86
CA GLN A 3 -34.17 50.84 -30.75
C GLN A 3 -33.59 50.19 -32.01
N THR A 4 -32.50 49.45 -31.86
CA THR A 4 -31.98 48.59 -32.92
C THR A 4 -33.04 47.52 -33.17
N SER A 5 -33.67 47.58 -34.34
CA SER A 5 -34.61 46.55 -34.78
C SER A 5 -33.85 45.23 -34.94
N LEU A 6 -34.30 44.18 -34.24
CA LEU A 6 -33.80 42.81 -34.41
C LEU A 6 -33.84 42.45 -35.89
N ASN A 7 -32.68 42.06 -36.44
CA ASN A 7 -32.58 41.61 -37.82
C ASN A 7 -32.80 40.08 -37.90
N ASP A 8 -32.93 39.56 -39.12
CA ASP A 8 -33.21 38.14 -39.35
C ASP A 8 -32.10 37.20 -38.84
N GLU A 9 -30.88 37.70 -38.70
CA GLU A 9 -29.76 36.94 -38.12
C GLU A 9 -29.90 36.88 -36.60
N ASP A 10 -30.24 37.98 -35.95
CA ASP A 10 -30.51 38.01 -34.51
C ASP A 10 -31.63 37.02 -34.15
N ILE A 11 -32.70 36.98 -34.94
CA ILE A 11 -33.83 36.05 -34.74
C ILE A 11 -33.38 34.59 -34.90
N ARG A 12 -32.52 34.28 -35.87
CA ARG A 12 -31.95 32.93 -36.03
C ARG A 12 -31.07 32.53 -34.87
N GLN A 13 -30.25 33.44 -34.35
CA GLN A 13 -29.42 33.16 -33.19
C GLN A 13 -30.28 32.89 -31.95
N TYR A 14 -31.34 33.67 -31.73
CA TYR A 14 -32.31 33.39 -30.65
C TYR A 14 -32.99 32.04 -30.83
N GLN A 15 -33.38 31.68 -32.06
CA GLN A 15 -33.98 30.39 -32.37
C GLN A 15 -33.03 29.23 -32.02
N ILE A 16 -31.74 29.34 -32.40
CA ILE A 16 -30.69 28.37 -32.06
C ILE A 16 -30.54 28.25 -30.54
N CYS A 17 -30.48 29.37 -29.82
CA CYS A 17 -30.36 29.36 -28.36
C CYS A 17 -31.59 28.72 -27.69
N ILE A 18 -32.80 29.01 -28.18
CA ILE A 18 -34.05 28.42 -27.67
C ILE A 18 -34.08 26.92 -27.94
N ASP A 19 -33.68 26.48 -29.11
CA ASP A 19 -33.71 25.06 -29.48
C ASP A 19 -32.63 24.27 -28.73
N HIS A 20 -31.45 24.84 -28.48
CA HIS A 20 -30.45 24.27 -27.56
C HIS A 20 -30.97 24.16 -26.12
N ALA A 21 -31.69 25.18 -25.64
CA ALA A 21 -32.27 25.17 -24.29
C ALA A 21 -33.36 24.09 -24.15
N LYS A 22 -34.18 23.87 -25.19
CA LYS A 22 -35.17 22.78 -25.24
C LYS A 22 -34.49 21.41 -25.21
N LEU A 23 -33.46 21.21 -26.03
CA LEU A 23 -32.68 19.96 -26.05
C LEU A 23 -32.03 19.67 -24.68
N ALA A 24 -31.45 20.68 -24.05
CA ALA A 24 -30.88 20.54 -22.71
C ALA A 24 -31.97 20.16 -21.68
N LYS A 25 -33.16 20.73 -21.80
CA LYS A 25 -34.31 20.41 -20.95
C LYS A 25 -34.85 18.98 -21.19
N GLU A 26 -34.94 18.54 -22.44
CA GLU A 26 -35.34 17.17 -22.78
C GLU A 26 -34.31 16.14 -22.28
N VAL A 27 -33.02 16.43 -22.38
CA VAL A 27 -31.94 15.59 -21.82
C VAL A 27 -32.05 15.53 -20.30
N GLN A 28 -32.33 16.66 -19.66
CA GLN A 28 -32.54 16.74 -18.21
C GLN A 28 -33.75 15.89 -17.76
N GLU A 29 -34.88 15.98 -18.46
CA GLU A 29 -36.10 15.24 -18.13
C GLU A 29 -35.96 13.73 -18.43
N ASN A 30 -35.27 13.35 -19.51
CA ASN A 30 -35.13 11.95 -19.94
C ASN A 30 -34.03 11.16 -19.22
N HIS A 31 -32.95 11.81 -18.75
CA HIS A 31 -31.80 11.11 -18.18
C HIS A 31 -31.63 11.26 -16.66
N LEU A 32 -32.15 12.33 -16.04
CA LEU A 32 -31.90 12.61 -14.61
C LEU A 32 -33.12 12.35 -13.70
N GLY A 33 -34.32 12.19 -14.27
CA GLY A 33 -35.51 11.64 -13.60
C GLY A 33 -36.05 12.36 -12.35
N ILE A 34 -35.39 13.37 -11.79
CA ILE A 34 -35.75 14.07 -10.55
C ILE A 34 -35.23 15.52 -10.66
N GLU A 35 -35.98 16.47 -10.06
CA GLU A 35 -35.73 17.90 -9.83
C GLU A 35 -34.49 18.55 -10.46
N VAL A 36 -34.67 19.74 -11.04
CA VAL A 36 -33.57 20.60 -11.53
C VAL A 36 -32.64 20.95 -10.37
N ILE A 37 -31.66 20.08 -10.08
CA ILE A 37 -30.55 20.38 -9.19
C ILE A 37 -29.70 21.41 -9.93
N SER A 38 -29.50 22.58 -9.33
CA SER A 38 -28.60 23.58 -9.90
C SER A 38 -27.21 22.98 -10.08
N SER A 39 -26.47 23.40 -11.11
CA SER A 39 -25.08 22.94 -11.31
C SER A 39 -24.24 23.11 -10.04
N THR A 40 -24.46 24.20 -9.29
CA THR A 40 -23.84 24.44 -7.99
C THR A 40 -24.18 23.34 -6.97
N ALA A 41 -25.45 23.02 -6.77
CA ALA A 41 -25.87 22.01 -5.81
C ALA A 41 -25.36 20.60 -6.16
N PHE A 42 -25.26 20.30 -7.46
CA PHE A 42 -24.66 19.04 -7.92
C PHE A 42 -23.15 18.97 -7.64
N ILE A 43 -22.42 20.05 -7.88
CA ILE A 43 -20.98 20.15 -7.57
C ILE A 43 -20.73 20.07 -6.06
N GLU A 44 -21.58 20.70 -5.25
CA GLU A 44 -21.53 20.59 -3.79
C GLU A 44 -21.75 19.16 -3.31
N ASP A 45 -22.74 18.45 -3.87
CA ASP A 45 -22.97 17.04 -3.53
C ASP A 45 -21.82 16.14 -3.97
N LEU A 46 -21.26 16.34 -5.17
CA LEU A 46 -20.06 15.62 -5.61
C LEU A 46 -18.87 15.86 -4.67
N ASN A 47 -18.64 17.11 -4.26
CA ASN A 47 -17.60 17.44 -3.29
C ASN A 47 -17.81 16.69 -1.97
N ARG A 48 -19.05 16.67 -1.46
CA ARG A 48 -19.41 15.94 -0.24
C ARG A 48 -19.17 14.44 -0.39
N GLN A 49 -19.52 13.85 -1.53
CA GLN A 49 -19.26 12.43 -1.80
C GLN A 49 -17.77 12.11 -1.85
N VAL A 50 -16.96 12.97 -2.50
CA VAL A 50 -15.50 12.86 -2.50
C VAL A 50 -14.96 12.92 -1.08
N ASP A 51 -15.42 13.86 -0.26
CA ASP A 51 -14.97 14.00 1.14
C ASP A 51 -15.30 12.77 1.99
N LEU A 52 -16.48 12.17 1.79
CA LEU A 52 -16.85 10.92 2.46
C LEU A 52 -15.97 9.74 2.02
N MET A 53 -15.65 9.63 0.74
CA MET A 53 -14.74 8.58 0.25
C MET A 53 -13.31 8.76 0.80
N LEU A 54 -12.83 10.00 0.92
CA LEU A 54 -11.53 10.30 1.48
C LEU A 54 -11.46 9.96 2.98
N LEU A 55 -12.55 10.23 3.72
CA LEU A 55 -12.66 9.84 5.13
C LEU A 55 -12.58 8.31 5.28
N ASP A 56 -13.35 7.58 4.46
CA ASP A 56 -13.36 6.12 4.45
C ASP A 56 -11.97 5.53 4.12
N VAL A 57 -11.26 6.07 3.12
CA VAL A 57 -9.88 5.67 2.81
C VAL A 57 -8.94 5.95 3.99
N ARG A 58 -9.13 7.07 4.71
CA ARG A 58 -8.31 7.42 5.87
C ARG A 58 -8.52 6.47 7.05
N GLU A 59 -9.67 5.84 7.20
CA GLU A 59 -9.94 4.91 8.30
C GLU A 59 -9.46 3.47 8.02
N LYS A 60 -9.25 3.13 6.73
CA LYS A 60 -8.86 1.78 6.31
C LYS A 60 -7.36 1.50 6.41
N ASP A 61 -7.02 0.22 6.55
CA ASP A 61 -5.63 -0.24 6.43
C ASP A 61 -5.15 -0.16 4.97
N VAL A 62 -3.86 0.10 4.76
CA VAL A 62 -3.27 0.35 3.43
C VAL A 62 -3.36 -0.83 2.46
N ASP A 63 -3.62 -2.03 2.96
CA ASP A 63 -3.82 -3.24 2.17
C ASP A 63 -5.29 -3.56 1.86
N ASP A 64 -6.22 -2.68 2.22
CA ASP A 64 -7.64 -2.83 1.89
C ASP A 64 -7.89 -2.50 0.41
N ILE A 65 -8.34 -3.51 -0.36
CA ILE A 65 -8.61 -3.38 -1.80
C ILE A 65 -9.67 -2.33 -2.14
N SER A 66 -10.58 -2.01 -1.21
CA SER A 66 -11.59 -0.98 -1.43
C SER A 66 -10.99 0.42 -1.51
N ILE A 67 -9.78 0.65 -0.98
CA ILE A 67 -9.06 1.91 -1.14
C ILE A 67 -8.83 2.20 -2.62
N ARG A 68 -8.38 1.20 -3.39
CA ARG A 68 -8.17 1.34 -4.83
C ARG A 68 -9.43 1.81 -5.54
N MET A 69 -10.56 1.15 -5.27
CA MET A 69 -11.85 1.51 -5.87
C MET A 69 -12.28 2.94 -5.52
N SER A 70 -12.05 3.37 -4.28
CA SER A 70 -12.35 4.74 -3.85
C SER A 70 -11.45 5.76 -4.55
N LEU A 71 -10.14 5.51 -4.62
CA LEU A 71 -9.18 6.40 -5.28
C LEU A 71 -9.42 6.50 -6.79
N GLU A 72 -9.76 5.40 -7.48
CA GLU A 72 -10.12 5.40 -8.91
C GLU A 72 -11.38 6.24 -9.17
N LYS A 73 -12.41 6.11 -8.32
CA LYS A 73 -13.63 6.93 -8.41
C LYS A 73 -13.35 8.40 -8.17
N ILE A 74 -12.59 8.74 -7.13
CA ILE A 74 -12.19 10.12 -6.84
C ILE A 74 -11.43 10.71 -8.03
N LYS A 75 -10.44 10.00 -8.57
CA LYS A 75 -9.67 10.41 -9.75
C LYS A 75 -10.58 10.66 -10.95
N THR A 76 -11.56 9.79 -11.18
CA THR A 76 -12.55 9.95 -12.27
C THR A 76 -13.40 11.20 -12.09
N ILE A 77 -13.90 11.44 -10.87
CA ILE A 77 -14.69 12.64 -10.54
C ILE A 77 -13.85 13.91 -10.73
N LEU A 78 -12.64 13.96 -10.18
CA LEU A 78 -11.77 15.14 -10.30
C LEU A 78 -11.35 15.43 -11.75
N ASN A 79 -11.16 14.39 -12.56
CA ASN A 79 -10.86 14.56 -14.00
C ASN A 79 -12.07 15.09 -14.79
N ALA A 80 -13.28 14.67 -14.42
CA ALA A 80 -14.52 15.10 -15.08
C ALA A 80 -14.96 16.49 -14.64
N PHE A 81 -14.61 16.92 -13.42
CA PHE A 81 -15.01 18.18 -12.81
C PHE A 81 -13.79 18.96 -12.28
N PRO A 82 -13.10 19.73 -13.16
CA PRO A 82 -11.86 20.43 -12.81
C PRO A 82 -12.02 21.53 -11.74
N ASP A 83 -13.24 22.00 -11.51
CA ASP A 83 -13.57 22.98 -10.49
C ASP A 83 -13.49 22.40 -9.05
N LEU A 84 -13.40 21.08 -8.94
CA LEU A 84 -13.19 20.39 -7.66
C LEU A 84 -11.71 20.49 -7.25
N ASP A 85 -11.47 20.60 -5.95
CA ASP A 85 -10.11 20.74 -5.41
C ASP A 85 -9.27 19.47 -5.65
N SER A 86 -8.38 19.54 -6.64
CA SER A 86 -7.49 18.44 -7.00
C SER A 86 -6.49 18.08 -5.88
N LYS A 87 -6.23 19.00 -4.94
CA LYS A 87 -5.32 18.75 -3.79
C LYS A 87 -5.86 17.69 -2.83
N LYS A 88 -7.17 17.41 -2.89
CA LYS A 88 -7.79 16.36 -2.08
C LYS A 88 -7.16 14.98 -2.33
N LEU A 89 -6.80 14.69 -3.58
CA LEU A 89 -6.14 13.42 -3.95
C LEU A 89 -4.69 13.38 -3.43
N ASP A 90 -3.94 14.46 -3.60
CA ASP A 90 -2.56 14.54 -3.12
C ASP A 90 -2.50 14.37 -1.58
N ASN A 91 -3.42 15.00 -0.87
CA ASN A 91 -3.51 14.92 0.59
C ASN A 91 -3.78 13.48 1.07
N ILE A 92 -4.66 12.73 0.41
CA ILE A 92 -4.92 11.34 0.82
C ILE A 92 -3.77 10.41 0.46
N CYS A 93 -3.10 10.64 -0.68
CA CYS A 93 -1.88 9.94 -1.05
C CYS A 93 -0.79 10.15 0.01
N GLN A 94 -0.62 11.38 0.51
CA GLN A 94 0.33 11.67 1.59
C GLN A 94 0.00 10.92 2.88
N VAL A 95 -1.28 10.85 3.27
CA VAL A 95 -1.72 10.07 4.44
C VAL A 95 -1.41 8.58 4.27
N LEU A 96 -1.58 8.02 3.07
CA LEU A 96 -1.25 6.63 2.78
C LEU A 96 0.26 6.38 2.86
N LEU A 97 1.09 7.30 2.37
CA LEU A 97 2.55 7.23 2.54
C LEU A 97 2.96 7.23 4.01
N GLU A 98 2.37 8.10 4.83
CA GLU A 98 2.64 8.13 6.28
C GLU A 98 2.25 6.81 6.98
N LYS A 99 1.16 6.17 6.55
CA LYS A 99 0.78 4.83 7.05
C LYS A 99 1.79 3.75 6.65
N LEU A 100 2.31 3.80 5.42
CA LEU A 100 3.35 2.88 4.96
C LEU A 100 4.64 3.06 5.79
N ASP A 101 5.02 4.30 6.09
CA ASP A 101 6.17 4.59 6.96
C ASP A 101 5.95 4.09 8.39
N SER A 102 4.74 4.25 8.93
CA SER A 102 4.37 3.69 10.23
C SER A 102 4.47 2.16 10.28
N LEU A 103 4.09 1.47 9.18
CA LEU A 103 4.29 0.01 9.07
C LEU A 103 5.76 -0.36 9.11
N VAL A 104 6.63 0.39 8.42
CA VAL A 104 8.09 0.17 8.44
C VAL A 104 8.65 0.30 9.87
N VAL A 105 8.26 1.35 10.59
CA VAL A 105 8.67 1.56 11.98
C VAL A 105 8.16 0.43 12.89
N SER A 106 6.89 0.05 12.75
CA SER A 106 6.27 -1.02 13.52
C SER A 106 6.93 -2.38 13.28
N PHE A 107 7.26 -2.69 12.02
CA PHE A 107 8.03 -3.88 11.68
C PHE A 107 9.37 -3.93 12.41
N LYS A 108 10.17 -2.86 12.32
CA LYS A 108 11.50 -2.79 12.95
C LYS A 108 11.40 -2.98 14.47
N LYS A 109 10.36 -2.41 15.08
CA LYS A 109 10.06 -2.58 16.51
C LYS A 109 9.70 -4.03 16.86
N SER A 110 8.81 -4.66 16.09
CA SER A 110 8.43 -6.07 16.29
C SER A 110 9.64 -7.00 16.17
N ILE A 111 10.49 -6.80 15.16
CA ILE A 111 11.75 -7.55 15.02
C ILE A 111 12.68 -7.34 16.22
N SER A 112 12.94 -6.08 16.63
CA SER A 112 13.79 -5.81 17.81
C SER A 112 13.25 -6.38 19.13
N SER A 113 11.94 -6.67 19.18
CA SER A 113 11.26 -7.26 20.33
C SER A 113 11.05 -8.77 20.18
N ASN A 114 11.66 -9.42 19.17
CA ASN A 114 11.51 -10.84 18.85
C ASN A 114 10.06 -11.29 18.57
N LYS A 115 9.21 -10.39 18.10
CA LYS A 115 7.81 -10.65 17.76
C LYS A 115 7.65 -10.90 16.27
N PHE A 116 8.10 -12.06 15.83
CA PHE A 116 8.20 -12.39 14.40
C PHE A 116 6.84 -12.49 13.70
N ASP A 117 5.80 -12.98 14.37
CA ASP A 117 4.45 -13.05 13.80
C ASP A 117 3.86 -11.65 13.53
N GLU A 118 4.07 -10.70 14.46
CA GLU A 118 3.68 -9.30 14.26
C GLU A 118 4.48 -8.67 13.10
N ALA A 119 5.77 -8.95 13.00
CA ALA A 119 6.61 -8.48 11.89
C ALA A 119 6.17 -9.06 10.54
N ALA A 120 5.82 -10.35 10.49
CA ALA A 120 5.28 -11.01 9.31
C ALA A 120 3.97 -10.34 8.86
N SER A 121 3.09 -9.99 9.80
CA SER A 121 1.86 -9.24 9.50
C SER A 121 2.17 -7.88 8.85
N HIS A 122 3.11 -7.11 9.38
CA HIS A 122 3.46 -5.79 8.83
C HIS A 122 4.04 -5.86 7.42
N ILE A 123 4.94 -6.81 7.14
CA ILE A 123 5.57 -6.94 5.81
C ILE A 123 4.56 -7.46 4.77
N THR A 124 3.62 -8.32 5.16
CA THR A 124 2.51 -8.76 4.29
C THR A 124 1.57 -7.61 3.93
N LYS A 125 1.21 -6.76 4.90
CA LYS A 125 0.42 -5.54 4.62
C LYS A 125 1.14 -4.61 3.64
N LEU A 126 2.45 -4.41 3.84
CA LEU A 126 3.26 -3.57 2.95
C LEU A 126 3.32 -4.15 1.52
N TYR A 127 3.44 -5.48 1.40
CA TYR A 127 3.44 -6.15 0.10
C TYR A 127 2.09 -5.98 -0.63
N ARG A 128 0.97 -6.25 0.05
CA ARG A 128 -0.37 -6.08 -0.54
C ARG A 128 -0.66 -4.65 -0.94
N ALA A 129 -0.15 -3.68 -0.18
CA ALA A 129 -0.28 -2.25 -0.51
C ALA A 129 0.34 -1.90 -1.88
N ILE A 130 1.30 -2.68 -2.39
CA ILE A 130 1.86 -2.48 -3.74
C ILE A 130 0.75 -2.56 -4.79
N ASP A 131 -0.10 -3.59 -4.73
CA ASP A 131 -1.16 -3.80 -5.72
C ASP A 131 -2.35 -2.87 -5.50
N VAL A 132 -2.64 -2.51 -4.24
CA VAL A 132 -3.72 -1.58 -3.91
C VAL A 132 -3.40 -0.16 -4.38
N LEU A 133 -2.13 0.25 -4.34
CA LEU A 133 -1.72 1.64 -4.53
C LEU A 133 -0.94 1.91 -5.83
N GLN A 134 -0.70 0.89 -6.67
CA GLN A 134 0.17 0.96 -7.87
C GLN A 134 -0.16 2.10 -8.86
N ASP A 135 -1.43 2.52 -8.95
CA ASP A 135 -1.91 3.53 -9.90
C ASP A 135 -2.05 4.94 -9.27
N HIS A 136 -1.70 5.05 -7.98
CA HIS A 136 -1.91 6.23 -7.14
C HIS A 136 -0.64 6.70 -6.42
N LEU A 137 0.31 5.82 -6.17
CA LEU A 137 1.61 6.09 -5.56
C LEU A 137 2.74 5.49 -6.39
N ASP A 138 3.96 5.99 -6.19
CA ASP A 138 5.12 5.42 -6.87
C ASP A 138 5.38 3.99 -6.37
N ARG A 139 5.15 3.03 -7.27
CA ARG A 139 5.36 1.60 -7.01
C ARG A 139 6.79 1.30 -6.56
N GLU A 140 7.78 2.00 -7.12
CA GLU A 140 9.18 1.76 -6.77
C GLU A 140 9.50 2.27 -5.36
N GLU A 141 8.82 3.31 -4.89
CA GLU A 141 8.93 3.77 -3.51
C GLU A 141 8.44 2.70 -2.51
N ILE A 142 7.27 2.10 -2.77
CA ILE A 142 6.70 1.05 -1.90
C ILE A 142 7.60 -0.20 -1.92
N LYS A 143 8.10 -0.60 -3.10
CA LYS A 143 9.06 -1.71 -3.23
C LYS A 143 10.37 -1.45 -2.48
N ALA A 144 10.89 -0.22 -2.53
CA ALA A 144 12.10 0.14 -1.80
C ALA A 144 11.92 -0.04 -0.29
N LYS A 145 10.76 0.36 0.26
CA LYS A 145 10.42 0.10 1.67
C LYS A 145 10.38 -1.40 1.99
N TYR A 146 9.80 -2.22 1.10
CA TYR A 146 9.78 -3.68 1.27
C TYR A 146 11.18 -4.29 1.30
N VAL A 147 12.05 -3.92 0.35
CA VAL A 147 13.45 -4.39 0.30
C VAL A 147 14.19 -4.00 1.58
N GLN A 148 14.01 -2.76 2.05
CA GLN A 148 14.62 -2.30 3.30
C GLN A 148 14.21 -3.15 4.51
N LEU A 149 12.93 -3.54 4.61
CA LEU A 149 12.46 -4.41 5.70
C LEU A 149 13.05 -5.82 5.62
N LYS A 150 13.16 -6.37 4.41
CA LYS A 150 13.79 -7.67 4.18
C LYS A 150 15.25 -7.67 4.62
N GLU A 151 16.02 -6.65 4.24
CA GLU A 151 17.43 -6.51 4.64
C GLU A 151 17.57 -6.33 6.16
N TYR A 152 16.71 -5.52 6.76
CA TYR A 152 16.69 -5.32 8.22
C TYR A 152 16.45 -6.64 8.98
N PHE A 153 15.52 -7.45 8.50
CA PHE A 153 15.24 -8.77 9.09
C PHE A 153 16.43 -9.71 8.98
N LEU A 154 17.04 -9.83 7.80
CA LEU A 154 18.20 -10.68 7.57
C LEU A 154 19.38 -10.25 8.46
N HIS A 155 19.63 -8.96 8.59
CA HIS A 155 20.66 -8.44 9.48
C HIS A 155 20.39 -8.80 10.95
N HIS A 156 19.15 -8.63 11.41
CA HIS A 156 18.77 -8.99 12.78
C HIS A 156 18.93 -10.48 13.07
N VAL A 157 18.57 -11.35 12.10
CA VAL A 157 18.76 -12.80 12.22
C VAL A 157 20.25 -13.14 12.34
N ASN A 158 21.10 -12.57 11.49
CA ASN A 158 22.55 -12.79 11.54
C ASN A 158 23.16 -12.32 12.88
N ASP A 159 22.70 -11.17 13.39
CA ASP A 159 23.11 -10.66 14.71
C ASP A 159 22.71 -11.59 15.86
N CYS A 160 21.49 -12.15 15.81
CA CYS A 160 21.02 -13.12 16.79
C CYS A 160 21.80 -14.43 16.72
N LEU A 161 22.17 -14.87 15.51
CA LEU A 161 23.03 -16.03 15.30
C LEU A 161 24.43 -15.81 15.90
N GLY A 162 25.03 -14.63 15.71
CA GLY A 162 26.31 -14.27 16.30
C GLY A 162 26.29 -14.17 17.84
N LYS A 163 25.10 -14.02 18.45
CA LYS A 163 24.91 -13.87 19.91
C LYS A 163 24.46 -15.16 20.61
N LEU A 164 24.25 -16.26 19.89
CA LEU A 164 23.87 -17.54 20.48
C LEU A 164 24.97 -18.01 21.42
N LYS A 165 24.68 -17.99 22.73
CA LYS A 165 25.60 -18.34 23.82
C LYS A 165 26.25 -19.72 23.63
N CYS A 166 25.56 -20.65 22.97
CA CYS A 166 26.06 -21.98 22.62
C CYS A 166 27.17 -21.93 21.55
N VAL A 167 27.05 -21.03 20.56
CA VAL A 167 28.06 -20.78 19.53
C VAL A 167 29.28 -20.12 20.18
N CYS A 168 29.08 -19.09 21.01
CA CYS A 168 30.17 -18.47 21.78
C CYS A 168 30.84 -19.45 22.78
N MET A 169 30.08 -20.37 23.39
CA MET A 169 30.63 -21.39 24.30
C MET A 169 31.43 -22.45 23.54
N LEU A 170 30.98 -22.88 22.36
CA LEU A 170 31.73 -23.79 21.49
C LEU A 170 32.98 -23.12 20.92
N GLU A 171 32.89 -21.84 20.55
CA GLU A 171 34.01 -21.03 20.07
C GLU A 171 35.04 -20.78 21.18
N ASN A 172 34.59 -20.48 22.41
CA ASN A 172 35.46 -20.42 23.58
C ASN A 172 36.09 -21.79 23.91
N ALA A 173 35.32 -22.88 23.84
CA ALA A 173 35.83 -24.23 24.10
C ALA A 173 36.88 -24.64 23.05
N LYS A 174 36.67 -24.32 21.77
CA LYS A 174 37.63 -24.51 20.68
C LYS A 174 38.93 -23.75 20.92
N ASN A 175 38.83 -22.54 21.47
CA ASN A 175 39.98 -21.65 21.72
C ASN A 175 40.64 -21.89 23.09
N THR A 176 40.16 -22.83 23.92
CA THR A 176 40.71 -23.10 25.26
C THR A 176 41.72 -24.24 25.20
N PHE A 177 43.00 -23.91 25.36
CA PHE A 177 44.14 -24.82 25.23
C PHE A 177 44.08 -26.04 26.18
N ASP A 178 43.46 -25.87 27.35
CA ASP A 178 43.38 -26.90 28.40
C ASP A 178 42.23 -27.91 28.21
N LEU A 179 41.34 -27.69 27.22
CA LEU A 179 40.28 -28.63 26.86
C LEU A 179 40.75 -29.70 25.87
N GLN A 180 41.81 -29.45 25.09
CA GLN A 180 42.33 -30.39 24.10
C GLN A 180 42.90 -31.69 24.70
N SER A 181 43.27 -31.66 25.99
CA SER A 181 43.74 -32.82 26.75
C SER A 181 42.60 -33.78 27.15
N HIS A 182 41.34 -33.36 27.00
CA HIS A 182 40.16 -34.10 27.46
C HIS A 182 39.07 -34.28 26.38
N ILE A 183 38.99 -33.38 25.40
CA ILE A 183 38.09 -33.46 24.24
C ILE A 183 38.89 -33.01 23.02
N PHE A 184 38.98 -33.85 21.99
CA PHE A 184 39.79 -33.54 20.82
C PHE A 184 39.19 -32.35 20.04
N GLU A 185 40.05 -31.48 19.51
CA GLU A 185 39.62 -30.31 18.73
C GLU A 185 38.70 -30.70 17.55
N GLU A 186 38.95 -31.85 16.93
CA GLU A 186 38.09 -32.42 15.89
C GLU A 186 36.66 -32.69 16.36
N GLU A 187 36.46 -33.15 17.61
CA GLU A 187 35.11 -33.39 18.15
C GLU A 187 34.35 -32.09 18.42
N ILE A 188 35.06 -31.05 18.90
CA ILE A 188 34.49 -29.71 19.11
C ILE A 188 34.13 -29.08 17.75
N ASN A 189 35.02 -29.17 16.76
CA ASN A 189 34.76 -28.70 15.40
C ASN A 189 33.55 -29.40 14.78
N LYS A 190 33.43 -30.72 14.96
CA LYS A 190 32.29 -31.51 14.44
C LYS A 190 30.97 -31.14 15.11
N LEU A 191 30.98 -30.88 16.42
CA LEU A 191 29.81 -30.38 17.16
C LEU A 191 29.40 -28.98 16.69
N TYR A 192 30.38 -28.11 16.45
CA TYR A 192 30.16 -26.77 15.94
C TYR A 192 29.55 -26.78 14.53
N GLU A 193 30.13 -27.56 13.61
CA GLU A 193 29.60 -27.71 12.24
C GLU A 193 28.20 -28.34 12.24
N ASN A 194 27.96 -29.36 13.07
CA ASN A 194 26.62 -29.94 13.21
C ASN A 194 25.59 -28.95 13.76
N LEU A 195 25.97 -28.12 14.74
CA LEU A 195 25.07 -27.10 15.29
C LEU A 195 24.74 -26.04 14.24
N LEU A 196 25.75 -25.54 13.52
CA LEU A 196 25.55 -24.61 12.41
C LEU A 196 24.67 -25.22 11.32
N SER A 197 24.94 -26.47 10.92
CA SER A 197 24.14 -27.19 9.94
C SER A 197 22.69 -27.33 10.38
N ASN A 198 22.42 -27.73 11.64
CA ASN A 198 21.07 -27.86 12.17
C ASN A 198 20.33 -26.51 12.26
N ILE A 199 21.03 -25.44 12.63
CA ILE A 199 20.46 -24.08 12.63
C ILE A 199 20.10 -23.67 11.20
N MET A 200 21.01 -23.88 10.24
CA MET A 200 20.76 -23.58 8.82
C MET A 200 19.59 -24.40 8.28
N ILE A 201 19.50 -25.70 8.60
CA ILE A 201 18.37 -26.56 8.23
C ILE A 201 17.06 -26.02 8.82
N TYR A 202 17.05 -25.64 10.10
CA TYR A 202 15.85 -25.09 10.74
C TYR A 202 15.42 -23.75 10.10
N PHE A 203 16.37 -22.90 9.74
CA PHE A 203 16.10 -21.67 9.00
C PHE A 203 15.61 -21.93 7.58
N GLU A 204 16.20 -22.89 6.87
CA GLU A 204 15.73 -23.34 5.56
C GLU A 204 14.31 -23.91 5.62
N GLU A 205 13.95 -24.62 6.70
CA GLU A 205 12.59 -25.09 6.93
C GLU A 205 11.59 -23.95 7.17
N ILE A 206 11.99 -22.91 7.91
CA ILE A 206 11.17 -21.69 8.08
C ILE A 206 10.98 -20.99 6.74
N ILE A 207 12.06 -20.79 5.98
CA ILE A 207 12.00 -20.18 4.64
C ILE A 207 11.16 -21.03 3.69
N LYS A 208 11.30 -22.37 3.72
CA LYS A 208 10.46 -23.28 2.93
C LYS A 208 9.00 -23.18 3.31
N ARG A 209 8.65 -23.09 4.60
CA ARG A 209 7.25 -22.89 5.01
C ARG A 209 6.69 -21.59 4.46
N ILE A 210 7.45 -20.51 4.57
CA ILE A 210 7.10 -19.21 3.99
C ILE A 210 6.92 -19.34 2.47
N ASN A 211 7.85 -20.01 1.76
CA ASN A 211 7.77 -20.20 0.31
C ASN A 211 6.62 -21.13 -0.12
N VAL A 212 6.31 -22.18 0.65
CA VAL A 212 5.17 -23.08 0.38
C VAL A 212 3.85 -22.34 0.60
N GLU A 213 3.77 -21.46 1.60
CA GLU A 213 2.63 -20.55 1.74
C GLU A 213 2.52 -19.59 0.54
N LEU A 214 3.65 -19.05 0.06
CA LEU A 214 3.72 -18.22 -1.16
C LEU A 214 3.33 -18.98 -2.44
N GLU A 215 3.75 -20.24 -2.61
CA GLU A 215 3.48 -21.06 -3.81
C GLU A 215 2.08 -21.67 -3.81
N ASN A 216 1.54 -22.04 -2.65
CA ASN A 216 0.16 -22.52 -2.55
C ASN A 216 -0.84 -21.40 -2.88
N GLU A 217 -0.55 -20.13 -2.57
CA GLU A 217 -1.38 -19.01 -3.04
C GLU A 217 -1.27 -18.78 -4.57
N ASN A 218 -0.10 -19.02 -5.18
CA ASN A 218 0.04 -19.02 -6.64
C ASN A 218 -0.75 -20.14 -7.34
N SER A 219 -1.03 -21.25 -6.65
CA SER A 219 -1.81 -22.37 -7.20
C SER A 219 -3.32 -22.15 -7.26
N PHE A 220 -3.84 -21.10 -6.60
CA PHE A 220 -5.24 -20.67 -6.71
C PHE A 220 -5.45 -19.56 -7.76
N HIS A 221 -4.41 -19.20 -8.50
CA HIS A 221 -4.47 -18.30 -9.65
C HIS A 221 -4.22 -19.04 -10.99
N VAL A 222 -5.04 -20.08 -11.24
CA VAL A 222 -5.33 -20.60 -12.59
C VAL A 222 -6.83 -20.57 -12.81
#